data_AF-B3G4E8-F1
#
_entry.id   AF-B3G4E8-F1
#
_cell.length_a   1.000
_cell.length_b   1.000
_cell.length_c   1.000
_cell.angle_alpha   90.00
_cell.angle_beta   90.00
_cell.angle_gamma   90.00
#
_symmetry.space_group_name_H-M   'P 1'
#
loop_
_entity.id
_entity.type
_entity.pdbx_description
1 polymer ?
#
loop_
_entity_poly.entity_id
_entity_poly.type
_entity_poly.pdbx_seq_one_letter_code
_entity_poly.pdbx_strand_id
1 'polypeptide(L)'
;MQKTLKKNGTGQLADQVYEYRHDYPEVYKKNFEDQGWTVDRNRQGQAFMSYRGLTEEDLYRRTHEEKFSKDSHKNKVKQSSEPLGALVCAITTPEFQKKQLHDGVRAMEKAIDTIPKDSNHKYDYKIKDYATSAFVQAIVLDHYVNRPDFVSKDFADALDHFYSHNPGISRNPAEWPADKRRVYEQEILNYYGTHRRMTDAKDRYNKIRKRLLNKSI
;
A
#
# COMPACT_ATOMS: atom_id res chain seq x y z
N MET A 1 2.74 6.61 0.77
CA MET A 1 2.55 5.18 1.14
C MET A 1 3.78 4.70 1.89
N GLN A 2 3.63 3.77 2.84
CA GLN A 2 4.79 3.13 3.46
C GLN A 2 5.51 2.28 2.40
N LYS A 3 6.85 2.32 2.41
CA LYS A 3 7.69 1.48 1.55
C LYS A 3 8.57 0.61 2.40
N THR A 4 8.86 -0.58 1.91
CA THR A 4 9.66 -1.58 2.62
C THR A 4 11.03 -1.69 1.99
N LEU A 5 12.05 -1.69 2.85
CA LEU A 5 13.41 -2.13 2.54
C LEU A 5 13.72 -3.23 3.55
N LYS A 6 13.88 -4.46 3.07
CA LYS A 6 14.18 -5.64 3.89
C LYS A 6 15.67 -5.65 4.23
N LYS A 7 16.05 -6.49 5.21
CA LYS A 7 17.44 -6.65 5.64
C LYS A 7 18.38 -6.92 4.46
N ASN A 8 18.00 -7.80 3.55
CA ASN A 8 18.78 -8.14 2.35
C ASN A 8 18.77 -7.05 1.25
N GLY A 9 18.37 -5.81 1.55
CA GLY A 9 18.31 -4.71 0.60
C GLY A 9 17.15 -4.78 -0.40
N THR A 10 16.34 -5.85 -0.42
CA THR A 10 15.20 -5.98 -1.34
C THR A 10 13.93 -5.32 -0.81
N GLY A 11 12.90 -5.17 -1.65
CA GLY A 11 11.59 -4.69 -1.24
C GLY A 11 11.06 -3.61 -2.16
N GLN A 12 9.88 -3.06 -1.81
CA GLN A 12 9.20 -2.09 -2.67
C GLN A 12 10.03 -0.84 -2.93
N LEU A 13 10.83 -0.39 -1.96
CA LEU A 13 11.69 0.77 -2.18
C LEU A 13 12.79 0.45 -3.21
N ALA A 14 13.39 -0.73 -3.14
CA ALA A 14 14.43 -1.14 -4.08
C ALA A 14 13.90 -1.25 -5.52
N ASP A 15 12.73 -1.86 -5.71
CA ASP A 15 12.09 -1.94 -7.03
C ASP A 15 11.81 -0.53 -7.60
N GLN A 16 11.30 0.38 -6.77
CA GLN A 16 11.03 1.75 -7.19
C GLN A 16 12.30 2.53 -7.52
N VAL A 17 13.36 2.40 -6.72
CA VAL A 17 14.63 3.11 -6.97
C VAL A 17 15.30 2.53 -8.23
N TYR A 18 15.16 1.24 -8.50
CA TYR A 18 15.66 0.62 -9.74
C TYR A 18 14.96 1.15 -10.98
N GLU A 19 13.63 1.21 -10.98
CA GLU A 19 12.87 1.84 -12.07
C GLU A 19 13.21 3.34 -12.18
N TYR A 20 13.34 4.04 -11.06
CA TYR A 20 13.68 5.46 -11.04
C TYR A 20 15.07 5.75 -11.64
N ARG A 21 16.05 4.88 -11.40
CA ARG A 21 17.37 4.94 -12.03
C ARG A 21 17.28 4.85 -13.55
N HIS A 22 16.38 4.01 -14.06
CA HIS A 22 16.16 3.89 -15.50
C HIS A 22 15.45 5.13 -16.09
N ASP A 23 14.41 5.61 -15.41
CA ASP A 23 13.59 6.72 -15.88
C ASP A 23 14.30 8.09 -15.77
N TYR A 24 15.16 8.27 -14.75
CA TYR A 24 15.82 9.54 -14.41
C TYR A 24 17.29 9.34 -14.00
N PRO A 25 18.18 8.89 -14.91
CA PRO A 25 19.54 8.46 -14.56
C PRO A 25 20.39 9.57 -13.90
N GLU A 26 20.35 10.80 -14.42
CA GLU A 26 21.12 11.92 -13.86
C GLU A 26 20.62 12.33 -12.46
N VAL A 27 19.30 12.34 -12.28
CA VAL A 27 18.67 12.70 -11.00
C VAL A 27 18.88 11.59 -9.98
N TYR A 28 18.87 10.32 -10.42
CA TYR A 28 19.24 9.18 -9.61
C TYR A 28 20.69 9.29 -9.13
N LYS A 29 21.64 9.55 -10.04
CA LYS A 29 23.05 9.67 -9.69
C LYS A 29 23.25 10.70 -8.59
N LYS A 30 22.72 11.91 -8.78
CA LYS A 30 22.85 13.01 -7.81
C LYS A 30 22.25 12.70 -6.43
N ASN A 31 21.05 12.10 -6.41
CA ASN A 31 20.26 12.00 -5.17
C ASN A 31 20.39 10.64 -4.46
N PHE A 32 20.87 9.60 -5.14
CA PHE A 32 21.12 8.29 -4.56
C PHE A 32 22.60 7.93 -4.63
N GLU A 33 23.16 7.79 -5.83
CA GLU A 33 24.52 7.23 -6.04
C GLU A 33 25.61 8.08 -5.36
N ASP A 34 25.62 9.38 -5.64
CA ASP A 34 26.56 10.34 -5.04
C ASP A 34 26.35 10.48 -3.52
N GLN A 35 25.15 10.10 -3.03
CA GLN A 35 24.82 10.06 -1.61
C GLN A 35 25.15 8.71 -0.96
N GLY A 36 25.75 7.78 -1.70
CA GLY A 36 26.19 6.46 -1.25
C GLY A 36 25.16 5.34 -1.44
N TRP A 37 23.97 5.61 -1.96
CA TRP A 37 22.98 4.56 -2.25
C TRP A 37 23.10 4.03 -3.66
N THR A 38 23.26 2.72 -3.81
CA THR A 38 23.18 2.04 -5.11
C THR A 38 21.98 1.10 -5.18
N VAL A 39 21.52 0.79 -6.39
CA VAL A 39 20.48 -0.21 -6.64
C VAL A 39 20.85 -1.06 -7.84
N ASP A 40 20.77 -2.38 -7.69
CA ASP A 40 21.07 -3.37 -8.74
C ASP A 40 20.11 -4.55 -8.65
N ARG A 41 20.25 -5.53 -9.56
CA ARG A 41 19.49 -6.78 -9.53
C ARG A 41 20.36 -7.96 -9.14
N ASN A 42 19.86 -8.82 -8.27
CA ASN A 42 20.51 -10.08 -7.95
C ASN A 42 20.34 -11.11 -9.10
N ARG A 43 20.93 -12.30 -8.94
CA ARG A 43 20.86 -13.37 -9.97
C ARG A 43 19.43 -13.83 -10.26
N GLN A 44 18.51 -13.65 -9.31
CA GLN A 44 17.09 -13.95 -9.42
C GLN A 44 16.28 -12.79 -10.03
N GLY A 45 16.93 -11.70 -10.44
CA GLY A 45 16.31 -10.53 -11.06
C GLY A 45 15.62 -9.57 -10.07
N GLN A 46 15.76 -9.78 -8.76
CA GLN A 46 15.14 -8.93 -7.74
C GLN A 46 16.01 -7.70 -7.49
N ALA A 47 15.39 -6.52 -7.42
CA ALA A 47 16.10 -5.30 -7.08
C ALA A 47 16.55 -5.33 -5.61
N PHE A 48 17.79 -4.90 -5.37
CA PHE A 48 18.32 -4.72 -4.03
C PHE A 48 19.13 -3.41 -3.94
N MET A 49 19.05 -2.76 -2.79
CA MET A 49 19.79 -1.52 -2.51
C MET A 49 20.97 -1.80 -1.57
N SER A 50 22.04 -1.03 -1.74
CA SER A 50 23.20 -1.01 -0.84
C SER A 50 23.54 0.43 -0.44
N TYR A 51 24.18 0.60 0.71
CA TYR A 51 24.70 1.91 1.13
C TYR A 51 26.21 1.85 1.34
N ARG A 52 26.98 2.55 0.49
CA ARG A 52 28.45 2.54 0.46
C ARG A 52 29.02 1.11 0.45
N GLY A 53 28.40 0.23 -0.34
CA GLY A 53 28.76 -1.18 -0.44
C GLY A 53 28.25 -2.07 0.70
N LEU A 54 27.61 -1.52 1.75
CA LEU A 54 27.01 -2.30 2.82
C LEU A 54 25.68 -2.91 2.36
N THR A 55 25.52 -4.20 2.64
CA THR A 55 24.32 -5.00 2.34
C THR A 55 23.88 -5.77 3.59
N GLU A 56 22.72 -6.43 3.51
CA GLU A 56 22.27 -7.42 4.51
C GLU A 56 22.32 -6.93 5.97
N GLU A 57 23.01 -7.68 6.84
CA GLU A 57 23.09 -7.36 8.27
C GLU A 57 23.83 -6.06 8.53
N ASP A 58 24.88 -5.75 7.76
CA ASP A 58 25.64 -4.52 7.95
C ASP A 58 24.81 -3.28 7.58
N LEU A 59 24.03 -3.37 6.50
CA LEU A 59 23.08 -2.31 6.12
C LEU A 59 22.00 -2.15 7.19
N TYR A 60 21.45 -3.26 7.70
CA TYR A 60 20.44 -3.24 8.75
C TYR A 60 20.98 -2.63 10.04
N ARG A 61 22.16 -3.07 10.50
CA ARG A 61 22.84 -2.55 11.69
C ARG A 61 23.07 -1.05 11.56
N ARG A 62 23.58 -0.59 10.41
CA ARG A 62 23.84 0.82 10.12
C ARG A 62 22.60 1.69 10.08
N THR A 63 21.49 1.17 9.59
CA THR A 63 20.24 1.93 9.40
C THR A 63 19.30 1.86 10.61
N HIS A 64 19.40 0.83 11.45
CA HIS A 64 18.47 0.57 12.54
C HIS A 64 19.18 0.40 13.89
N GLU A 65 20.10 -0.57 14.03
CA GLU A 65 20.58 -0.97 15.37
C GLU A 65 21.58 0.01 15.98
N GLU A 66 22.46 0.63 15.20
CA GLU A 66 23.50 1.53 15.70
C GLU A 66 22.95 2.80 16.37
N LYS A 67 21.76 3.25 15.94
CA LYS A 67 21.23 4.56 16.35
C LYS A 67 19.76 4.57 16.76
N PHE A 68 18.96 3.58 16.36
CA PHE A 68 17.51 3.57 16.58
C PHE A 68 17.08 2.39 17.46
N SER A 69 17.47 2.45 18.74
CA SER A 69 17.06 1.48 19.76
C SER A 69 15.67 1.76 20.34
N LYS A 70 15.06 0.75 21.00
CA LYS A 70 13.80 0.94 21.75
C LYS A 70 13.88 2.06 22.79
N ASP A 71 15.03 2.19 23.45
CA ASP A 71 15.24 3.24 24.46
C ASP A 71 15.34 4.62 23.83
N SER A 72 16.06 4.75 22.71
CA SER A 72 16.12 6.00 21.95
C SER A 72 14.73 6.45 21.48
N HIS A 73 13.87 5.49 21.09
CA HIS A 73 12.49 5.73 20.70
C HIS A 73 11.62 6.17 21.89
N LYS A 74 11.67 5.44 23.01
CA LYS A 74 10.92 5.75 24.24
C LYS A 74 11.25 7.15 24.76
N ASN A 75 12.52 7.53 24.70
CA ASN A 75 13.02 8.81 25.19
C ASN A 75 12.98 9.92 24.12
N LYS A 76 12.44 9.64 22.92
CA LYS A 76 12.34 10.59 21.79
C LYS A 76 13.68 11.28 21.46
N VAL A 77 14.78 10.54 21.59
CA VAL A 77 16.13 11.06 21.33
C VAL A 77 16.29 11.33 19.84
N LYS A 78 16.72 12.54 19.46
CA LYS A 78 17.03 12.87 18.06
C LYS A 78 18.32 12.18 17.65
N GLN A 79 18.28 11.46 16.53
CA GLN A 79 19.40 10.66 16.02
C GLN A 79 19.74 11.10 14.60
N SER A 80 21.02 11.31 14.31
CA SER A 80 21.48 11.60 12.95
C SER A 80 21.72 10.29 12.20
N SER A 81 21.24 10.17 10.97
CA SER A 81 21.51 9.01 10.13
C SER A 81 21.77 9.48 8.71
N GLU A 82 23.03 9.39 8.27
CA GLU A 82 23.42 9.67 6.89
C GLU A 82 22.60 8.84 5.88
N PRO A 83 22.47 7.50 6.00
CA PRO A 83 21.74 6.73 5.01
C PRO A 83 20.25 7.11 4.95
N LEU A 84 19.61 7.35 6.10
CA LEU A 84 18.21 7.79 6.12
C LEU A 84 18.06 9.24 5.64
N GLY A 85 19.00 10.12 5.97
CA GLY A 85 19.02 11.52 5.51
C GLY A 85 19.13 11.60 3.99
N ALA A 86 20.02 10.82 3.39
CA ALA A 86 20.14 10.69 1.94
C ALA A 86 18.83 10.22 1.30
N LEU A 87 18.18 9.18 1.84
CA LEU A 87 16.87 8.74 1.35
C LEU A 87 15.81 9.83 1.47
N VAL A 88 15.74 10.54 2.61
CA VAL A 88 14.78 11.63 2.81
C VAL A 88 14.97 12.73 1.77
N CYS A 89 16.20 13.14 1.47
CA CYS A 89 16.49 14.10 0.41
C CYS A 89 16.08 13.58 -0.97
N ALA A 90 16.30 12.30 -1.25
CA ALA A 90 15.97 11.73 -2.55
C ALA A 90 14.46 11.61 -2.77
N ILE A 91 13.70 11.14 -1.77
CA ILE A 91 12.25 10.92 -1.90
C ILE A 91 11.42 12.21 -1.91
N THR A 92 12.01 13.34 -1.52
CA THR A 92 11.34 14.66 -1.55
C THR A 92 11.52 15.39 -2.87
N THR A 93 12.30 14.84 -3.80
CA THR A 93 12.45 15.40 -5.15
C THR A 93 11.13 15.33 -5.94
N PRO A 94 10.83 16.34 -6.80
CA PRO A 94 9.61 16.33 -7.62
C PRO A 94 9.46 15.08 -8.49
N GLU A 95 10.54 14.59 -9.07
CA GLU A 95 10.58 13.42 -9.95
C GLU A 95 10.21 12.15 -9.17
N PHE A 96 10.79 11.96 -7.99
CA PHE A 96 10.48 10.81 -7.16
C PHE A 96 9.05 10.89 -6.61
N GLN A 97 8.57 12.08 -6.23
CA GLN A 97 7.17 12.30 -5.82
C GLN A 97 6.19 11.99 -6.95
N LYS A 98 6.50 12.40 -8.19
CA LYS A 98 5.71 12.05 -9.39
C LYS A 98 5.64 10.53 -9.58
N LYS A 99 6.78 9.83 -9.42
CA LYS A 99 6.81 8.37 -9.45
C LYS A 99 5.93 7.76 -8.35
N GLN A 100 6.02 8.26 -7.13
CA GLN A 100 5.18 7.79 -6.02
C GLN A 100 3.68 7.99 -6.28
N LEU A 101 3.31 9.10 -6.93
CA LEU A 101 1.93 9.35 -7.33
C LEU A 101 1.48 8.34 -8.39
N HIS A 102 2.26 8.12 -9.43
CA HIS A 102 1.96 7.14 -10.49
C HIS A 102 1.81 5.73 -9.90
N ASP A 103 2.71 5.32 -8.99
CA ASP A 103 2.62 4.04 -8.29
C ASP A 103 1.38 3.93 -7.40
N GLY A 104 0.98 5.05 -6.78
CA GLY A 104 -0.27 5.12 -6.02
C GLY A 104 -1.51 4.90 -6.89
N VAL A 105 -1.56 5.56 -8.04
CA VAL A 105 -2.66 5.39 -9.01
C VAL A 105 -2.71 3.95 -9.51
N ARG A 106 -1.56 3.38 -9.94
CA ARG A 106 -1.48 1.99 -10.38
C ARG A 106 -1.90 1.00 -9.30
N ALA A 107 -1.52 1.25 -8.04
CA ALA A 107 -1.94 0.40 -6.92
C ALA A 107 -3.46 0.49 -6.69
N MET A 108 -4.04 1.69 -6.80
CA MET A 108 -5.48 1.88 -6.69
C MET A 108 -6.23 1.15 -7.81
N GLU A 109 -5.81 1.31 -9.06
CA GLU A 109 -6.39 0.61 -10.22
C GLU A 109 -6.35 -0.90 -10.03
N LYS A 110 -5.17 -1.48 -9.70
CA LYS A 110 -5.03 -2.91 -9.43
C LYS A 110 -5.94 -3.38 -8.30
N ALA A 111 -6.05 -2.60 -7.23
CA ALA A 111 -6.86 -2.96 -6.08
C ALA A 111 -8.35 -3.03 -6.45
N ILE A 112 -8.88 -2.03 -7.17
CA ILE A 112 -10.29 -1.96 -7.52
C ILE A 112 -10.65 -2.81 -8.76
N ASP A 113 -9.68 -3.15 -9.62
CA ASP A 113 -9.84 -4.09 -10.74
C ASP A 113 -9.80 -5.57 -10.31
N THR A 114 -9.53 -5.84 -9.04
CA THR A 114 -9.55 -7.21 -8.49
C THR A 114 -10.97 -7.79 -8.58
N ILE A 115 -11.08 -9.03 -9.05
CA ILE A 115 -12.34 -9.79 -9.05
C ILE A 115 -12.40 -10.58 -7.72
N PRO A 116 -13.42 -10.36 -6.88
CA PRO A 116 -13.58 -11.10 -5.62
C PRO A 116 -13.76 -12.59 -5.88
N LYS A 117 -13.06 -13.41 -5.09
CA LYS A 117 -13.17 -14.87 -5.12
C LYS A 117 -12.72 -15.47 -3.80
N ASP A 118 -13.36 -16.57 -3.42
CA ASP A 118 -12.91 -17.45 -2.34
C ASP A 118 -12.51 -18.83 -2.92
N SER A 119 -12.44 -19.86 -2.08
CA SER A 119 -12.11 -21.22 -2.53
C SER A 119 -13.26 -21.95 -3.23
N ASN A 120 -14.50 -21.48 -3.05
CA ASN A 120 -15.71 -22.17 -3.48
C ASN A 120 -16.35 -21.51 -4.69
N HIS A 121 -16.14 -20.20 -4.86
CA HIS A 121 -16.75 -19.44 -5.93
C HIS A 121 -15.94 -18.18 -6.29
N LYS A 122 -16.29 -17.64 -7.45
CA LYS A 122 -15.71 -16.41 -8.00
C LYS A 122 -16.87 -15.53 -8.44
N TYR A 123 -16.84 -14.26 -8.07
CA TYR A 123 -17.78 -13.27 -8.56
C TYR A 123 -17.46 -12.88 -10.02
N ASP A 124 -18.47 -12.45 -10.77
CA ASP A 124 -18.30 -12.07 -12.18
C ASP A 124 -17.78 -10.64 -12.38
N TYR A 125 -17.93 -9.80 -11.37
CA TYR A 125 -17.64 -8.36 -11.45
C TYR A 125 -16.44 -7.97 -10.61
N LYS A 126 -15.80 -6.86 -10.96
CA LYS A 126 -14.65 -6.32 -10.24
C LYS A 126 -15.10 -5.54 -9.01
N ILE A 127 -14.20 -5.35 -8.06
CA ILE A 127 -14.48 -4.53 -6.85
C ILE A 127 -15.04 -3.16 -7.24
N LYS A 128 -14.49 -2.48 -8.25
CA LYS A 128 -14.97 -1.17 -8.70
C LYS A 128 -16.43 -1.15 -9.16
N ASP A 129 -16.97 -2.29 -9.58
CA ASP A 129 -18.36 -2.40 -10.00
C ASP A 129 -19.29 -2.44 -8.78
N TYR A 130 -18.85 -3.05 -7.68
CA TYR A 130 -19.55 -3.03 -6.39
C TYR A 130 -19.31 -1.75 -5.58
N ALA A 131 -18.15 -1.10 -5.76
CA ALA A 131 -17.60 -0.07 -4.87
C ALA A 131 -17.25 1.23 -5.63
N THR A 132 -18.26 2.07 -5.86
CA THR A 132 -18.08 3.31 -6.64
C THR A 132 -17.68 4.51 -5.80
N SER A 133 -17.97 4.51 -4.49
CA SER A 133 -17.61 5.63 -3.62
C SER A 133 -16.11 5.66 -3.29
N ALA A 134 -15.56 6.88 -3.22
CA ALA A 134 -14.17 7.12 -2.83
C ALA A 134 -13.83 6.53 -1.45
N PHE A 135 -14.82 6.42 -0.56
CA PHE A 135 -14.61 5.81 0.76
C PHE A 135 -14.32 4.31 0.65
N VAL A 136 -15.12 3.55 -0.11
CA VAL A 136 -14.85 2.11 -0.29
C VAL A 136 -13.52 1.92 -1.00
N GLN A 137 -13.24 2.70 -2.04
CA GLN A 137 -11.97 2.62 -2.77
C GLN A 137 -10.75 2.91 -1.87
N ALA A 138 -10.86 3.87 -0.94
CA ALA A 138 -9.80 4.15 0.03
C ALA A 138 -9.57 2.97 0.99
N ILE A 139 -10.64 2.29 1.43
CA ILE A 139 -10.55 1.08 2.27
C ILE A 139 -9.94 -0.08 1.48
N VAL A 140 -10.30 -0.26 0.21
CA VAL A 140 -9.73 -1.30 -0.66
C VAL A 140 -8.24 -1.05 -0.90
N LEU A 141 -7.84 0.19 -1.21
CA LEU A 141 -6.44 0.57 -1.37
C LEU A 141 -5.63 0.37 -0.08
N ASP A 142 -6.18 0.76 1.07
CA ASP A 142 -5.55 0.52 2.38
C ASP A 142 -5.29 -0.96 2.61
N HIS A 143 -6.25 -1.83 2.28
CA HIS A 143 -6.06 -3.28 2.38
C HIS A 143 -5.00 -3.77 1.40
N TYR A 144 -5.07 -3.36 0.13
CA TYR A 144 -4.13 -3.76 -0.91
C TYR A 144 -2.68 -3.41 -0.60
N VAL A 145 -2.43 -2.20 -0.07
CA VAL A 145 -1.07 -1.75 0.29
C VAL A 145 -0.48 -2.59 1.43
N ASN A 146 -1.30 -3.07 2.36
CA ASN A 146 -0.82 -3.78 3.55
C ASN A 146 -0.81 -5.29 3.38
N ARG A 147 -1.78 -5.85 2.66
CA ARG A 147 -2.09 -7.29 2.58
C ARG A 147 -2.77 -7.62 1.23
N PRO A 148 -2.08 -7.42 0.10
CA PRO A 148 -2.67 -7.49 -1.23
C PRO A 148 -3.32 -8.86 -1.54
N ASP A 149 -2.68 -9.95 -1.12
CA ASP A 149 -3.14 -11.32 -1.41
C ASP A 149 -4.50 -11.65 -0.76
N PHE A 150 -4.92 -10.87 0.23
CA PHE A 150 -6.17 -11.09 0.97
C PHE A 150 -7.34 -10.24 0.48
N VAL A 151 -7.09 -9.21 -0.36
CA VAL A 151 -8.13 -8.31 -0.87
C VAL A 151 -9.24 -9.08 -1.57
N SER A 152 -8.88 -9.97 -2.49
CA SER A 152 -9.83 -10.76 -3.28
C SER A 152 -10.77 -11.60 -2.42
N LYS A 153 -10.23 -12.28 -1.41
CA LYS A 153 -11.01 -13.20 -0.58
C LYS A 153 -11.83 -12.45 0.45
N ASP A 154 -11.27 -11.46 1.14
CA ASP A 154 -12.01 -10.73 2.17
C ASP A 154 -13.13 -9.88 1.58
N PHE A 155 -12.96 -9.39 0.35
CA PHE A 155 -14.05 -8.71 -0.34
C PHE A 155 -15.14 -9.70 -0.78
N ALA A 156 -14.77 -10.93 -1.18
CA ALA A 156 -15.75 -11.98 -1.47
C ALA A 156 -16.56 -12.35 -0.22
N ASP A 157 -15.90 -12.52 0.93
CA ASP A 157 -16.55 -12.79 2.21
C ASP A 157 -17.56 -11.67 2.57
N ALA A 158 -17.22 -10.40 2.27
CA ALA A 158 -18.13 -9.27 2.48
C ALA A 158 -19.34 -9.27 1.54
N LEU A 159 -19.15 -9.67 0.28
CA LEU A 159 -20.26 -9.84 -0.66
C LEU A 159 -21.14 -11.02 -0.25
N ASP A 160 -20.55 -12.13 0.20
CA ASP A 160 -21.31 -13.30 0.69
C ASP A 160 -22.15 -12.93 1.91
N HIS A 161 -21.59 -12.13 2.84
CA HIS A 161 -22.35 -11.56 3.95
C HIS A 161 -23.49 -10.65 3.46
N PHE A 162 -23.25 -9.79 2.48
CA PHE A 162 -24.29 -8.91 1.93
C PHE A 162 -25.43 -9.71 1.28
N TYR A 163 -25.13 -10.68 0.42
CA TYR A 163 -26.17 -11.46 -0.28
C TYR A 163 -26.88 -12.46 0.63
N SER A 164 -26.28 -12.92 1.72
CA SER A 164 -26.98 -13.76 2.69
C SER A 164 -28.07 -12.99 3.46
N HIS A 165 -27.86 -11.69 3.67
CA HIS A 165 -28.87 -10.80 4.27
C HIS A 165 -29.83 -10.19 3.25
N ASN A 166 -29.49 -10.28 1.95
CA ASN A 166 -30.25 -9.68 0.87
C ASN A 166 -30.44 -10.66 -0.32
N PRO A 167 -31.12 -11.81 -0.14
CA PRO A 167 -31.16 -12.89 -1.13
C PRO A 167 -31.87 -12.54 -2.45
N GLY A 168 -32.70 -11.49 -2.46
CA GLY A 168 -33.42 -11.03 -3.67
C GLY A 168 -32.68 -9.97 -4.50
N ILE A 169 -31.52 -9.48 -4.04
CA ILE A 169 -30.74 -8.48 -4.76
C ILE A 169 -29.94 -9.15 -5.88
N SER A 170 -29.96 -8.55 -7.08
CA SER A 170 -29.15 -9.03 -8.20
C SER A 170 -27.65 -9.04 -7.85
N ARG A 171 -26.96 -10.12 -8.24
CA ARG A 171 -25.50 -10.21 -8.12
C ARG A 171 -24.74 -9.33 -9.12
N ASN A 172 -25.46 -8.76 -10.09
CA ASN A 172 -24.96 -7.77 -11.04
C ASN A 172 -25.14 -6.35 -10.47
N PRO A 173 -24.05 -5.64 -10.09
CA PRO A 173 -24.15 -4.28 -9.53
C PRO A 173 -24.72 -3.24 -10.48
N ALA A 174 -24.72 -3.51 -11.79
CA ALA A 174 -25.33 -2.63 -12.79
C ALA A 174 -26.87 -2.64 -12.72
N GLU A 175 -27.47 -3.68 -12.13
CA GLU A 175 -28.92 -3.82 -11.95
C GLU A 175 -29.41 -3.27 -10.61
N TRP A 176 -28.51 -2.80 -9.74
CA TRP A 176 -28.90 -2.22 -8.46
C TRP A 176 -29.64 -0.90 -8.66
N PRO A 177 -30.75 -0.67 -7.94
CA PRO A 177 -31.43 0.63 -7.96
C PRO A 177 -30.49 1.76 -7.56
N ALA A 178 -30.48 2.84 -8.35
CA ALA A 178 -29.55 3.96 -8.16
C ALA A 178 -29.68 4.61 -6.77
N ASP A 179 -30.90 4.69 -6.23
CA ASP A 179 -31.21 5.22 -4.90
C ASP A 179 -30.74 4.30 -3.75
N LYS A 180 -30.53 3.01 -4.03
CA LYS A 180 -30.08 2.02 -3.04
C LYS A 180 -28.58 1.76 -3.06
N ARG A 181 -27.89 2.09 -4.14
CA ARG A 181 -26.46 1.80 -4.32
C ARG A 181 -25.60 2.24 -3.13
N ARG A 182 -25.81 3.46 -2.63
CA ARG A 182 -25.06 3.98 -1.46
C ARG A 182 -25.31 3.16 -0.19
N VAL A 183 -26.53 2.66 0.00
CA VAL A 183 -26.89 1.83 1.16
C VAL A 183 -26.20 0.48 1.07
N TYR A 184 -26.25 -0.17 -0.10
CA TYR A 184 -25.60 -1.46 -0.33
C TYR A 184 -24.07 -1.36 -0.20
N GLU A 185 -23.46 -0.33 -0.79
CA GLU A 185 -22.02 -0.06 -0.62
C GLU A 185 -21.64 0.10 0.85
N GLN A 186 -22.44 0.82 1.63
CA GLN A 186 -22.16 1.07 3.04
C GLN A 186 -22.28 -0.21 3.88
N GLU A 187 -23.22 -1.10 3.55
CA GLU A 187 -23.38 -2.40 4.22
C GLU A 187 -22.19 -3.32 3.96
N ILE A 188 -21.81 -3.49 2.69
CA ILE A 188 -20.62 -4.24 2.28
C ILE A 188 -19.38 -3.67 2.97
N LEU A 189 -19.25 -2.34 2.99
CA LEU A 189 -18.11 -1.65 3.58
C LEU A 189 -18.01 -1.83 5.09
N ASN A 190 -19.13 -1.82 5.81
CA ASN A 190 -19.14 -1.99 7.27
C ASN A 190 -18.58 -3.36 7.66
N TYR A 191 -18.97 -4.40 6.91
CA TYR A 191 -18.41 -5.73 7.09
C TYR A 191 -16.94 -5.77 6.66
N TYR A 192 -16.66 -5.46 5.38
CA TYR A 192 -15.32 -5.55 4.79
C TYR A 192 -14.27 -4.74 5.55
N GLY A 193 -14.58 -3.48 5.88
CA GLY A 193 -13.65 -2.55 6.53
C GLY A 193 -13.15 -3.03 7.89
N THR A 194 -13.96 -3.82 8.60
CA THR A 194 -13.67 -4.29 9.97
C THR A 194 -13.20 -5.75 10.04
N HIS A 195 -13.54 -6.59 9.06
CA HIS A 195 -13.25 -8.03 9.06
C HIS A 195 -12.08 -8.45 8.14
N ARG A 196 -11.58 -7.54 7.31
CA ARG A 196 -10.39 -7.76 6.47
C ARG A 196 -9.15 -8.13 7.28
N ARG A 197 -8.36 -9.07 6.77
CA ARG A 197 -7.15 -9.64 7.38
C ARG A 197 -5.98 -8.69 7.22
N MET A 198 -5.86 -7.75 8.15
CA MET A 198 -4.71 -6.86 8.27
C MET A 198 -4.53 -6.37 9.71
N THR A 199 -3.33 -5.86 10.02
CA THR A 199 -3.05 -5.24 11.32
C THR A 199 -3.99 -4.05 11.56
N ASP A 200 -4.64 -4.03 12.73
CA ASP A 200 -5.53 -2.96 13.20
C ASP A 200 -6.68 -2.59 12.25
N ALA A 201 -7.24 -3.56 11.51
CA ALA A 201 -8.25 -3.34 10.47
C ALA A 201 -9.37 -2.38 10.88
N LYS A 202 -9.98 -2.63 12.05
CA LYS A 202 -11.07 -1.83 12.64
C LYS A 202 -10.64 -0.40 12.96
N ASP A 203 -9.48 -0.21 13.58
CA ASP A 203 -8.99 1.12 13.93
C ASP A 203 -8.60 1.94 12.69
N ARG A 204 -8.01 1.28 11.69
CA ARG A 204 -7.71 1.91 10.40
C ARG A 204 -8.98 2.33 9.67
N TYR A 205 -10.00 1.47 9.64
CA TYR A 205 -11.32 1.80 9.09
C TYR A 205 -11.91 3.04 9.76
N ASN A 206 -11.94 3.07 11.10
CA ASN A 206 -12.46 4.21 11.87
C ASN A 206 -11.68 5.51 11.60
N LYS A 207 -10.34 5.43 11.49
CA LYS A 207 -9.49 6.59 11.15
C LYS A 207 -9.79 7.13 9.75
N ILE A 208 -9.93 6.25 8.75
CA ILE A 208 -10.25 6.65 7.36
C ILE A 208 -11.66 7.25 7.30
N ARG A 209 -12.64 6.59 7.95
CA ARG A 209 -14.02 7.08 8.07
C ARG A 209 -14.08 8.49 8.64
N LYS A 210 -13.40 8.73 9.78
CA LYS A 210 -13.36 10.06 10.43
C LYS A 210 -12.75 11.12 9.51
N ARG A 211 -11.67 10.79 8.79
CA ARG A 211 -11.01 11.75 7.87
C ARG A 211 -11.88 12.13 6.68
N LEU A 212 -12.64 11.19 6.13
CA LEU A 212 -13.49 11.45 4.97
C LEU A 212 -14.79 12.15 5.36
N LEU A 213 -15.38 11.81 6.51
CA LEU A 213 -16.55 12.54 7.03
C LEU A 213 -16.22 13.99 7.40
N ASN A 214 -15.02 14.25 7.94
CA ASN A 214 -14.58 15.60 8.30
C ASN A 214 -14.17 16.48 7.11
N LYS A 215 -14.05 15.92 5.90
CA LYS A 215 -13.77 16.66 4.66
C LYS A 215 -15.04 17.05 3.89
N SER A 216 -16.21 16.64 4.37
CA SER A 216 -17.52 16.97 3.78
C SER A 216 -18.18 18.19 4.45
N ILE A 217 -17.39 19.06 5.10
CA ILE A 217 -17.78 20.35 5.68
C ILE A 217 -16.95 21.43 5.01
#